data_AF-A0A238LJQ3-F1
#
_entry.id   AF-A0A238LJQ3-F1
#
_cell.length_a   1.000
_cell.length_b   1.000
_cell.length_c   1.000
_cell.angle_alpha   90.00
_cell.angle_beta   90.00
_cell.angle_gamma   90.00
#
_symmetry.space_group_name_H-M   'P 1'
#
loop_
_entity.id
_entity.type
_entity.pdbx_description
1 polymer ?
#
loop_
_entity_poly.entity_id
_entity_poly.type
_entity_poly.pdbx_seq_one_letter_code
_entity_poly.pdbx_strand_id
1 'polypeptide(L)'
;MFAKNGLVDELKKALSERLLNTELDEHLVGDAGRSVGNHRNGKFRKTMLTGTSKVTLDFPRDRNGTFDPKLIAKYQRRFPDFDDKVISMYARGMSVREIRAVEVTGNHIGDAPVLPDLLSQIAPEQEIGSVTVDGAYDTRNCHDAIADRGAHAVIPPRKNAKPWKPTTAGAVARNEALRASKSLGRTIWRDWSGYHRRSRAETKIDCMKLLGQRLMARDFDRQVAEVQVRIAIMNGYTALGIPVTKAVG
;
A
#
# COMPACT_ATOMS: atom_id res chain seq x y z
N MET A 1 -31.47 4.99 -10.97
CA MET A 1 -31.60 4.36 -9.63
C MET A 1 -30.40 4.66 -8.72
N PHE A 2 -29.77 5.83 -8.82
CA PHE A 2 -28.87 6.38 -7.79
C PHE A 2 -29.19 7.87 -7.69
N ALA A 3 -29.73 8.31 -6.54
CA ALA A 3 -30.14 9.69 -6.36
C ALA A 3 -28.92 10.62 -6.47
N LYS A 4 -29.08 11.76 -7.16
CA LYS A 4 -28.20 12.93 -6.99
C LYS A 4 -28.32 13.33 -5.51
N ASN A 5 -27.24 13.29 -4.74
CA ASN A 5 -27.16 13.27 -3.26
C ASN A 5 -27.08 11.87 -2.61
N GLY A 6 -26.63 10.87 -3.35
CA GLY A 6 -26.61 9.47 -2.91
C GLY A 6 -25.40 9.08 -2.05
N LEU A 7 -25.48 7.86 -1.51
CA LEU A 7 -24.45 7.09 -0.79
C LEU A 7 -23.01 7.25 -1.32
N VAL A 8 -22.87 7.46 -2.63
CA VAL A 8 -21.58 7.67 -3.30
C VAL A 8 -20.95 9.01 -2.90
N ASP A 9 -21.73 10.08 -2.72
CA ASP A 9 -21.24 11.38 -2.24
C ASP A 9 -20.89 11.36 -0.73
N GLU A 10 -21.64 10.60 0.07
CA GLU A 10 -21.31 10.35 1.48
C GLU A 10 -20.03 9.52 1.62
N LEU A 11 -19.87 8.48 0.81
CA LEU A 11 -18.66 7.66 0.77
C LEU A 11 -17.45 8.52 0.36
N LYS A 12 -17.59 9.32 -0.69
CA LYS A 12 -16.59 10.31 -1.13
C LYS A 12 -16.18 11.27 -0.03
N LYS A 13 -17.16 11.82 0.69
CA LYS A 13 -16.94 12.72 1.84
C LYS A 13 -16.18 12.00 2.94
N ALA A 14 -16.71 10.88 3.42
CA ALA A 14 -16.15 10.10 4.53
C ALA A 14 -14.71 9.65 4.22
N LEU A 15 -14.45 9.21 2.98
CA LEU A 15 -13.12 8.91 2.49
C LEU A 15 -12.24 10.15 2.59
N SER A 16 -12.54 11.21 1.84
CA SER A 16 -11.70 12.40 1.77
C SER A 16 -11.39 12.99 3.16
N GLU A 17 -12.38 13.05 4.05
CA GLU A 17 -12.18 13.55 5.41
C GLU A 17 -11.28 12.62 6.23
N ARG A 18 -11.48 11.30 6.18
CA ARG A 18 -10.61 10.36 6.87
C ARG A 18 -9.16 10.47 6.37
N LEU A 19 -8.99 10.60 5.06
CA LEU A 19 -7.68 10.78 4.43
C LEU A 19 -6.97 12.04 4.91
N LEU A 20 -7.68 13.17 4.91
CA LEU A 20 -7.15 14.44 5.41
C LEU A 20 -6.81 14.36 6.90
N ASN A 21 -7.56 13.58 7.69
CA ASN A 21 -7.22 13.36 9.10
C ASN A 21 -5.94 12.53 9.24
N THR A 22 -5.78 11.45 8.48
CA THR A 22 -4.55 10.64 8.52
C THR A 22 -3.32 11.47 8.13
N GLU A 23 -3.42 12.29 7.08
CA GLU A 23 -2.34 13.21 6.68
C GLU A 23 -1.96 14.18 7.81
N LEU A 24 -2.96 14.69 8.56
CA LEU A 24 -2.68 15.56 9.71
C LEU A 24 -2.02 14.81 10.86
N ASP A 25 -2.39 13.55 11.12
CA ASP A 25 -1.73 12.75 12.16
C ASP A 25 -0.25 12.52 11.82
N GLU A 26 0.05 12.13 10.58
CA GLU A 26 1.43 11.99 10.10
C GLU A 26 2.21 13.31 10.17
N HIS A 27 1.58 14.44 9.80
CA HIS A 27 2.17 15.78 9.93
C HIS A 27 2.54 16.09 11.38
N LEU A 28 1.63 15.87 12.32
CA LEU A 28 1.86 16.16 13.73
C LEU A 28 2.94 15.24 14.36
N VAL A 29 3.00 13.97 13.95
CA VAL A 29 4.07 13.06 14.36
C VAL A 29 5.43 13.55 13.84
N GLY A 30 5.52 13.95 12.57
CA GLY A 30 6.75 14.50 12.00
C GLY A 30 7.17 15.85 12.59
N ASP A 31 6.22 16.61 13.13
CA ASP A 31 6.42 17.95 13.69
C ASP A 31 6.73 17.94 15.20
N ALA A 32 6.53 16.81 15.88
CA ALA A 32 6.72 16.64 17.32
C ALA A 32 8.13 17.01 17.83
N GLY A 33 9.14 17.04 16.94
CA GLY A 33 10.51 17.48 17.25
C GLY A 33 10.89 18.87 16.71
N ARG A 34 10.04 19.52 15.91
CA ARG A 34 10.35 20.78 15.20
C ARG A 34 9.50 21.96 15.67
N SER A 35 8.29 21.70 16.14
CA SER A 35 7.33 22.73 16.54
C SER A 35 6.75 22.42 17.91
N VAL A 36 7.27 23.08 18.96
CA VAL A 36 6.75 22.93 20.32
C VAL A 36 5.28 23.36 20.35
N GLY A 37 4.41 22.45 20.78
CA GLY A 37 2.99 22.74 21.01
C GLY A 37 2.10 22.67 19.77
N ASN A 38 2.55 22.13 18.63
CA ASN A 38 1.63 21.89 17.52
C ASN A 38 0.68 20.73 17.84
N HIS A 39 -0.62 20.96 17.61
CA HIS A 39 -1.68 19.99 17.88
C HIS A 39 -2.87 20.24 16.96
N ARG A 40 -3.83 19.30 16.91
CA ARG A 40 -5.07 19.46 16.14
C ARG A 40 -5.88 20.65 16.68
N ASN A 41 -6.26 21.59 15.81
CA ASN A 41 -7.00 22.80 16.14
C ASN A 41 -8.22 23.00 15.23
N GLY A 42 -9.20 22.11 15.41
CA GLY A 42 -10.49 22.18 14.74
C GLY A 42 -10.46 21.79 13.26
N LYS A 43 -11.48 22.22 12.53
CA LYS A 43 -11.72 21.90 11.12
C LYS A 43 -12.27 23.13 10.39
N PHE A 44 -12.05 23.23 9.08
CA PHE A 44 -12.70 24.21 8.22
C PHE A 44 -13.45 23.52 7.08
N ARG A 45 -14.57 24.10 6.66
CA ARG A 45 -15.40 23.52 5.61
C ARG A 45 -14.95 24.01 4.23
N LYS A 46 -14.80 23.10 3.27
CA LYS A 46 -14.52 23.41 1.88
C LYS A 46 -15.41 22.58 0.95
N THR A 47 -16.18 23.26 0.13
CA THR A 47 -16.94 22.63 -0.95
C THR A 47 -16.05 22.46 -2.18
N MET A 48 -15.95 21.21 -2.62
CA MET A 48 -15.22 20.74 -3.80
C MET A 48 -16.21 20.44 -4.92
N LEU A 49 -15.86 20.83 -6.14
CA LEU A 49 -16.56 20.41 -7.35
C LEU A 49 -15.92 19.10 -7.84
N THR A 50 -16.66 17.99 -7.76
CA THR A 50 -16.29 16.73 -8.40
C THR A 50 -16.92 16.66 -9.79
N GLY A 51 -16.53 15.69 -10.63
CA GLY A 51 -17.05 15.57 -11.98
C GLY A 51 -18.57 15.38 -12.01
N THR A 52 -19.13 14.68 -11.02
CA THR A 52 -20.56 14.38 -10.95
C THR A 52 -21.36 15.22 -9.95
N SER A 53 -20.73 15.84 -8.95
CA SER A 53 -21.44 16.51 -7.84
C SER A 53 -20.61 17.58 -7.11
N LYS A 54 -21.22 18.24 -6.12
CA LYS A 54 -20.48 19.09 -5.17
C LYS A 54 -20.36 18.34 -3.86
N VAL A 55 -19.12 18.13 -3.39
CA VAL A 55 -18.86 17.44 -2.12
C VAL A 55 -18.34 18.46 -1.12
N THR A 56 -18.97 18.55 0.05
CA THR A 56 -18.53 19.43 1.13
C THR A 56 -17.74 18.64 2.15
N LEU A 57 -16.48 19.02 2.34
CA LEU A 57 -15.51 18.33 3.19
C LEU A 57 -15.11 19.19 4.37
N ASP A 58 -14.91 18.55 5.53
CA ASP A 58 -14.31 19.13 6.71
C ASP A 58 -12.80 18.85 6.73
N PHE A 59 -12.02 19.89 6.43
CA PHE A 59 -10.57 19.85 6.42
C PHE A 59 -10.03 20.06 7.83
N PRO A 60 -9.23 19.13 8.37
CA PRO A 60 -8.63 19.30 9.67
C PRO A 60 -7.48 20.30 9.60
N ARG A 61 -7.17 20.93 10.74
CA ARG A 61 -6.17 21.99 10.82
C ARG A 61 -5.27 21.77 12.04
N ASP A 62 -3.99 22.13 11.92
CA ASP A 62 -3.04 22.20 13.02
C ASP A 62 -3.05 23.60 13.69
N ARG A 63 -2.61 23.68 14.95
CA ARG A 63 -2.56 24.93 15.72
C ARG A 63 -1.70 25.98 15.02
N ASN A 64 -0.56 25.56 14.49
CA ASN A 64 0.43 26.45 13.90
C ASN A 64 0.11 26.83 12.46
N GLY A 65 -0.89 26.21 11.83
CA GLY A 65 -1.29 26.48 10.44
C GLY A 65 -0.26 26.05 9.40
N THR A 66 0.63 25.14 9.76
CA THR A 66 1.73 24.62 8.96
C THR A 66 1.35 23.40 8.12
N PHE A 67 0.20 22.78 8.40
CA PHE A 67 -0.29 21.63 7.66
C PHE A 67 -0.65 22.01 6.22
N ASP A 68 -0.02 21.34 5.25
CA ASP A 68 -0.32 21.45 3.82
C ASP A 68 -0.76 20.08 3.27
N PRO A 69 -2.08 19.86 3.12
CA PRO A 69 -2.63 18.56 2.71
C PRO A 69 -2.19 18.18 1.29
N LYS A 70 -1.77 16.91 1.12
CA LYS A 70 -1.27 16.36 -0.14
C LYS A 70 -2.40 15.86 -1.05
N LEU A 71 -3.46 15.26 -0.49
CA LEU A 71 -4.60 14.75 -1.28
C LEU A 71 -5.36 15.88 -1.98
N ILE A 72 -5.68 16.95 -1.26
CA ILE A 72 -6.41 18.11 -1.78
C ILE A 72 -5.67 19.37 -1.33
N ALA A 73 -4.89 19.94 -2.23
CA ALA A 73 -4.03 21.07 -1.94
C ALA A 73 -4.79 22.25 -1.33
N LYS A 74 -4.07 23.10 -0.60
CA LYS A 74 -4.61 24.37 -0.10
C LYS A 74 -5.18 25.17 -1.28
N TYR A 75 -6.38 25.72 -1.10
CA TYR A 75 -7.15 26.45 -2.12
C TYR A 75 -7.67 25.65 -3.33
N GLN A 76 -7.33 24.37 -3.51
CA GLN A 76 -7.93 23.54 -4.57
C GLN A 76 -9.44 23.43 -4.33
N ARG A 77 -10.26 23.76 -5.34
CA ARG A 77 -11.74 23.74 -5.31
C ARG A 77 -12.37 22.77 -6.31
N ARG A 78 -11.59 22.19 -7.22
CA ARG A 78 -12.04 21.26 -8.26
C ARG A 78 -11.26 19.96 -8.16
N PHE A 79 -11.97 18.84 -8.25
CA PHE A 79 -11.41 17.50 -8.34
C PHE A 79 -12.27 16.62 -9.27
N PRO A 80 -12.28 16.93 -10.58
CA PRO A 80 -13.24 16.34 -11.52
C PRO A 80 -13.13 14.82 -11.63
N ASP A 81 -11.90 14.28 -11.63
CA ASP A 81 -11.64 12.83 -11.82
C ASP A 81 -11.80 12.01 -10.53
N PHE A 82 -12.31 12.61 -9.45
CA PHE A 82 -12.37 11.96 -8.15
C PHE A 82 -13.26 10.71 -8.18
N ASP A 83 -14.40 10.81 -8.85
CA ASP A 83 -15.42 9.77 -8.91
C ASP A 83 -14.88 8.54 -9.64
N ASP A 84 -14.25 8.78 -10.79
CA ASP A 84 -13.61 7.73 -11.58
C ASP A 84 -12.49 7.06 -10.77
N LYS A 85 -11.65 7.82 -10.08
CA LYS A 85 -10.56 7.25 -9.27
C LYS A 85 -11.09 6.40 -8.11
N VAL A 86 -12.10 6.87 -7.38
CA VAL A 86 -12.74 6.13 -6.28
C VAL A 86 -13.36 4.83 -6.81
N ILE A 87 -14.19 4.91 -7.84
CA ILE A 87 -14.87 3.74 -8.43
C ILE A 87 -13.84 2.75 -8.97
N SER A 88 -12.80 3.24 -9.66
CA SER A 88 -11.74 2.41 -10.25
C SER A 88 -10.86 1.76 -9.19
N MET A 89 -10.68 2.38 -8.02
CA MET A 89 -10.02 1.75 -6.86
C MET A 89 -10.89 0.61 -6.27
N TYR A 90 -12.17 0.86 -6.06
CA TYR A 90 -13.10 -0.15 -5.56
C TYR A 90 -13.23 -1.35 -6.51
N ALA A 91 -13.41 -1.10 -7.81
CA ALA A 91 -13.51 -2.13 -8.84
C ALA A 91 -12.25 -3.02 -8.91
N ARG A 92 -11.09 -2.49 -8.53
CA ARG A 92 -9.82 -3.25 -8.46
C ARG A 92 -9.61 -4.01 -7.14
N GLY A 93 -10.61 -4.04 -6.24
CA GLY A 93 -10.54 -4.81 -4.99
C GLY A 93 -9.66 -4.15 -3.92
N MET A 94 -9.60 -2.81 -3.90
CA MET A 94 -8.90 -2.07 -2.85
C MET A 94 -9.50 -2.29 -1.43
N SER A 95 -10.77 -2.71 -1.35
CA SER A 95 -11.50 -2.94 -0.10
C SER A 95 -11.05 -4.16 0.71
N VAL A 96 -10.20 -5.04 0.16
CA VAL A 96 -9.93 -6.36 0.75
C VAL A 96 -8.49 -6.59 1.20
N ARG A 97 -7.57 -5.65 0.98
CA ARG A 97 -6.13 -5.87 1.27
C ARG A 97 -5.43 -4.60 1.74
N GLU A 98 -4.95 -4.63 2.96
CA GLU A 98 -4.15 -3.57 3.57
C GLU A 98 -2.67 -3.73 3.19
N ILE A 99 -1.97 -2.60 3.01
CA ILE A 99 -0.51 -2.55 2.91
C ILE A 99 0.04 -2.43 4.33
N ARG A 100 0.87 -3.39 4.74
CA ARG A 100 1.42 -3.45 6.11
C ARG A 100 2.85 -2.94 6.23
N ALA A 101 3.61 -2.99 5.16
CA ALA A 101 5.01 -2.58 5.11
C ALA A 101 5.29 -1.89 3.78
N VAL A 102 6.20 -0.92 3.80
CA VAL A 102 6.66 -0.20 2.61
C VAL A 102 8.11 0.22 2.80
N GLU A 103 8.87 0.13 1.72
CA GLU A 103 10.20 0.70 1.63
C GLU A 103 10.30 1.48 0.33
N VAL A 104 10.85 2.69 0.39
CA VAL A 104 11.14 3.51 -0.78
C VAL A 104 12.64 3.53 -0.96
N THR A 105 13.11 3.12 -2.12
CA THR A 105 14.53 2.94 -2.40
C THR A 105 15.03 3.97 -3.41
N GLY A 106 16.31 4.34 -3.29
CA GLY A 106 16.99 5.06 -4.35
C GLY A 106 17.35 4.14 -5.52
N ASN A 107 17.59 4.72 -6.70
CA ASN A 107 17.89 3.98 -7.94
C ASN A 107 19.15 3.08 -7.89
N HIS A 108 19.99 3.22 -6.86
CA HIS A 108 21.23 2.45 -6.68
C HIS A 108 21.03 1.17 -5.85
N ILE A 109 19.85 0.99 -5.25
CA ILE A 109 19.50 -0.17 -4.43
C ILE A 109 18.59 -1.07 -5.26
N GLY A 110 18.99 -2.33 -5.42
CA GLY A 110 18.12 -3.33 -6.04
C GLY A 110 16.98 -3.76 -5.11
N ASP A 111 15.97 -4.40 -5.67
CA ASP A 111 14.77 -4.79 -4.91
C ASP A 111 15.04 -5.88 -3.86
N ALA A 112 15.89 -6.85 -4.19
CA ALA A 112 16.10 -8.04 -3.35
C ALA A 112 16.72 -7.75 -1.97
N PRO A 113 17.75 -6.88 -1.83
CA PRO A 113 18.31 -6.50 -0.53
C PRO A 113 17.30 -5.94 0.48
N VAL A 114 16.16 -5.43 0.02
CA VAL A 114 15.20 -4.69 0.85
C VAL A 114 14.15 -5.58 1.49
N LEU A 115 14.02 -6.83 1.01
CA LEU A 115 13.02 -7.75 1.54
C LEU A 115 13.13 -8.01 3.05
N PRO A 116 14.33 -8.22 3.65
CA PRO A 116 14.44 -8.43 5.09
C PRO A 116 13.91 -7.25 5.90
N ASP A 117 14.27 -6.02 5.51
CA ASP A 117 13.81 -4.81 6.18
C ASP A 117 12.29 -4.66 6.08
N LEU A 118 11.70 -4.93 4.89
CA LEU A 118 10.25 -4.98 4.71
C LEU A 118 9.56 -5.99 5.62
N LEU A 119 10.11 -7.20 5.76
CA LEU A 119 9.54 -8.23 6.63
C LEU A 119 9.66 -7.87 8.12
N SER A 120 10.69 -7.11 8.50
CA SER A 120 10.91 -6.65 9.88
C SER A 120 9.90 -5.59 10.33
N GLN A 121 9.31 -4.83 9.40
CA GLN A 121 8.24 -3.88 9.69
C GLN A 121 6.93 -4.57 10.15
N ILE A 122 6.76 -5.86 9.85
CA ILE A 122 5.61 -6.65 10.28
C ILE A 122 5.94 -7.28 11.63
N ALA A 123 5.12 -7.00 12.64
CA ALA A 123 5.26 -7.51 14.00
C ALA A 123 5.59 -9.02 14.02
N PRO A 124 6.60 -9.46 14.79
CA PRO A 124 7.03 -10.86 14.80
C PRO A 124 5.90 -11.85 15.09
N GLU A 125 4.95 -11.47 15.95
CA GLU A 125 3.79 -12.25 16.37
C GLU A 125 2.77 -12.43 15.24
N GLN A 126 2.79 -11.55 14.24
CA GLN A 126 1.91 -11.65 13.09
C GLN A 126 2.47 -12.68 12.10
N GLU A 127 1.72 -13.75 11.90
CA GLU A 127 2.09 -14.85 11.02
C GLU A 127 2.04 -14.43 9.54
N ILE A 128 3.10 -14.80 8.80
CA ILE A 128 3.18 -14.61 7.35
C ILE A 128 3.09 -15.99 6.70
N GLY A 129 1.95 -16.32 6.09
CA GLY A 129 1.77 -17.64 5.46
C GLY A 129 2.67 -17.86 4.23
N SER A 130 2.79 -16.85 3.36
CA SER A 130 3.69 -16.92 2.21
C SER A 130 4.13 -15.54 1.71
N VAL A 131 5.30 -15.52 1.06
CA VAL A 131 5.88 -14.32 0.43
C VAL A 131 6.02 -14.60 -1.07
N THR A 132 5.34 -13.81 -1.91
CA THR A 132 5.37 -13.96 -3.37
C THR A 132 6.06 -12.76 -4.00
N VAL A 133 7.21 -13.00 -4.64
CA VAL A 133 8.05 -11.98 -5.28
C VAL A 133 8.64 -12.52 -6.59
N ASP A 134 9.16 -11.65 -7.44
CA ASP A 134 9.74 -12.08 -8.72
C ASP A 134 11.13 -12.75 -8.56
N GLY A 135 11.68 -13.25 -9.67
CA GLY A 135 12.95 -13.99 -9.67
C GLY A 135 14.20 -13.15 -9.37
N ALA A 136 14.10 -11.81 -9.28
CA ALA A 136 15.21 -10.98 -8.81
C ALA A 136 15.53 -11.30 -7.35
N TYR A 137 14.51 -11.62 -6.55
CA TYR A 137 14.59 -12.03 -5.15
C TYR A 137 15.06 -13.48 -4.94
N ASP A 138 15.44 -14.21 -6.01
CA ASP A 138 16.02 -15.56 -5.91
C ASP A 138 17.48 -15.50 -5.39
N THR A 139 17.65 -15.02 -4.15
CA THR A 139 18.91 -14.83 -3.44
C THR A 139 18.88 -15.52 -2.08
N ARG A 140 20.05 -15.91 -1.55
CA ARG A 140 20.12 -16.60 -0.25
C ARG A 140 19.48 -15.77 0.86
N ASN A 141 19.87 -14.50 0.95
CA ASN A 141 19.37 -13.59 1.97
C ASN A 141 17.84 -13.47 1.97
N CYS A 142 17.21 -13.39 0.78
CA CYS A 142 15.75 -13.34 0.69
C CYS A 142 15.09 -14.63 1.17
N HIS A 143 15.59 -15.80 0.73
CA HIS A 143 15.02 -17.09 1.14
C HIS A 143 15.22 -17.35 2.63
N ASP A 144 16.37 -16.97 3.18
CA ASP A 144 16.68 -17.10 4.60
C ASP A 144 15.77 -16.18 5.43
N ALA A 145 15.63 -14.90 5.05
CA ALA A 145 14.73 -13.96 5.74
C ALA A 145 13.25 -14.39 5.72
N ILE A 146 12.77 -14.98 4.61
CA ILE A 146 11.42 -15.54 4.53
C ILE A 146 11.29 -16.76 5.45
N ALA A 147 12.28 -17.65 5.44
CA ALA A 147 12.28 -18.85 6.27
C ALA A 147 12.36 -18.53 7.77
N ASP A 148 13.11 -17.51 8.16
CA ASP A 148 13.22 -17.03 9.54
C ASP A 148 11.88 -16.49 10.08
N ARG A 149 11.01 -15.99 9.18
CA ARG A 149 9.61 -15.61 9.51
C ARG A 149 8.64 -16.81 9.48
N GLY A 150 9.13 -18.02 9.22
CA GLY A 150 8.31 -19.22 9.09
C GLY A 150 7.41 -19.23 7.84
N ALA A 151 7.68 -18.36 6.86
CA ALA A 151 6.82 -18.17 5.71
C ALA A 151 7.24 -19.05 4.52
N HIS A 152 6.27 -19.39 3.64
CA HIS A 152 6.59 -20.08 2.39
C HIS A 152 7.05 -19.10 1.29
N ALA A 153 8.24 -19.34 0.72
CA ALA A 153 8.78 -18.53 -0.37
C ALA A 153 8.23 -18.94 -1.74
N VAL A 154 7.42 -18.09 -2.36
CA VAL A 154 6.90 -18.24 -3.73
C VAL A 154 7.72 -17.36 -4.66
N ILE A 155 8.94 -17.83 -4.98
CA ILE A 155 9.91 -17.12 -5.84
C ILE A 155 10.24 -18.00 -7.03
N PRO A 156 10.02 -17.55 -8.28
CA PRO A 156 10.29 -18.38 -9.44
C PRO A 156 11.81 -18.59 -9.60
N PRO A 157 12.30 -19.84 -9.60
CA PRO A 157 13.72 -20.10 -9.74
C PRO A 157 14.28 -19.54 -11.07
N ARG A 158 15.53 -19.06 -11.06
CA ARG A 158 16.19 -18.58 -12.28
C ARG A 158 16.39 -19.73 -13.28
N LYS A 159 16.37 -19.43 -14.59
CA LYS A 159 16.43 -20.43 -15.69
C LYS A 159 17.58 -21.44 -15.53
N ASN A 160 18.76 -20.98 -15.11
CA ASN A 160 19.96 -21.80 -14.94
C ASN A 160 20.32 -22.02 -13.45
N ALA A 161 19.33 -21.95 -12.56
CA ALA A 161 19.55 -22.12 -11.14
C ALA A 161 20.12 -23.53 -10.84
N LYS A 162 21.21 -23.54 -10.07
CA LYS A 162 21.78 -24.74 -9.45
C LYS A 162 21.32 -24.85 -7.99
N PRO A 163 21.23 -26.07 -7.46
CA PRO A 163 20.99 -26.27 -6.04
C PRO A 163 22.07 -25.58 -5.21
N TRP A 164 21.65 -24.95 -4.13
CA TRP A 164 22.54 -24.41 -3.12
C TRP A 164 22.96 -25.50 -2.13
N LYS A 165 24.10 -25.31 -1.45
CA LYS A 165 24.40 -26.11 -0.26
C LYS A 165 23.25 -25.93 0.76
N PRO A 166 22.65 -27.02 1.28
CA PRO A 166 21.47 -26.97 2.16
C PRO A 166 21.88 -26.66 3.61
N THR A 167 22.53 -25.51 3.81
CA THR A 167 23.03 -25.07 5.12
C THR A 167 21.99 -24.29 5.91
N THR A 168 20.99 -23.73 5.24
CA THR A 168 19.93 -22.90 5.83
C THR A 168 18.56 -23.44 5.43
N ALA A 169 17.53 -23.16 6.24
CA ALA A 169 16.15 -23.53 5.93
C ALA A 169 15.69 -22.92 4.59
N GLY A 170 16.06 -21.65 4.33
CA GLY A 170 15.79 -20.99 3.06
C GLY A 170 16.43 -21.69 1.85
N ALA A 171 17.68 -22.15 1.99
CA ALA A 171 18.35 -22.91 0.93
C ALA A 171 17.68 -24.28 0.66
N VAL A 172 17.21 -24.96 1.71
CA VAL A 172 16.46 -26.22 1.59
C VAL A 172 15.14 -25.97 0.84
N ALA A 173 14.35 -25.00 1.28
CA ALA A 173 13.06 -24.65 0.67
C ALA A 173 13.20 -24.24 -0.80
N ARG A 174 14.20 -23.40 -1.13
CA ARG A 174 14.49 -23.05 -2.53
C ARG A 174 14.87 -24.27 -3.36
N ASN A 175 15.71 -25.14 -2.84
CA ASN A 175 16.16 -26.33 -3.57
C ASN A 175 14.99 -27.27 -3.88
N GLU A 176 14.03 -27.39 -2.98
CA GLU A 176 12.79 -28.11 -3.21
C GLU A 176 11.96 -27.45 -4.32
N ALA A 177 11.74 -26.13 -4.25
CA ALA A 177 11.05 -25.39 -5.30
C ALA A 177 11.74 -25.52 -6.68
N LEU A 178 13.08 -25.54 -6.70
CA LEU A 178 13.88 -25.76 -7.91
C LEU A 178 13.68 -27.18 -8.47
N ARG A 179 13.65 -28.21 -7.61
CA ARG A 179 13.39 -29.59 -8.03
C ARG A 179 11.98 -29.73 -8.60
N ALA A 180 10.98 -29.21 -7.88
CA ALA A 180 9.59 -29.21 -8.32
C ALA A 180 9.39 -28.46 -9.65
N SER A 181 10.03 -27.29 -9.82
CA SER A 181 9.95 -26.56 -11.08
C SER A 181 10.63 -27.29 -12.25
N LYS A 182 11.67 -28.09 -12.00
CA LYS A 182 12.35 -28.89 -13.04
C LYS A 182 11.54 -30.13 -13.42
N SER A 183 10.88 -30.79 -12.46
CA SER A 183 10.08 -31.98 -12.72
C SER A 183 8.72 -31.66 -13.36
N LEU A 184 8.03 -30.64 -12.85
CA LEU A 184 6.68 -30.27 -13.31
C LEU A 184 6.70 -29.30 -14.49
N GLY A 185 7.82 -28.63 -14.74
CA GLY A 185 7.90 -27.53 -15.68
C GLY A 185 7.37 -26.20 -15.10
N ARG A 186 7.84 -25.10 -15.70
CA ARG A 186 7.65 -23.74 -15.13
C ARG A 186 6.18 -23.29 -15.11
N THR A 187 5.39 -23.66 -16.12
CA THR A 187 3.98 -23.26 -16.21
C THR A 187 3.17 -23.90 -15.09
N ILE A 188 3.25 -25.23 -14.96
CA ILE A 188 2.55 -25.99 -13.91
C ILE A 188 2.99 -25.52 -12.52
N TRP A 189 4.29 -25.28 -12.33
CA TRP A 189 4.79 -24.76 -11.06
C TRP A 189 4.20 -23.38 -10.71
N ARG A 190 4.03 -22.47 -11.68
CA ARG A 190 3.46 -21.13 -11.45
C ARG A 190 2.01 -21.20 -10.99
N ASP A 191 1.23 -22.12 -11.56
CA ASP A 191 -0.17 -22.30 -11.20
C ASP A 191 -0.28 -22.96 -9.82
N TRP A 192 0.45 -24.04 -9.59
CA TRP A 192 0.44 -24.78 -8.33
C TRP A 192 0.98 -23.96 -7.13
N SER A 193 2.06 -23.20 -7.33
CA SER A 193 2.64 -22.34 -6.28
C SER A 193 1.80 -21.10 -5.95
N GLY A 194 0.80 -20.79 -6.78
CA GLY A 194 -0.01 -19.58 -6.64
C GLY A 194 0.77 -18.30 -6.98
N TYR A 195 1.84 -18.38 -7.78
CA TYR A 195 2.65 -17.22 -8.20
C TYR A 195 1.83 -16.17 -8.96
N HIS A 196 0.71 -16.56 -9.56
CA HIS A 196 -0.25 -15.64 -10.18
C HIS A 196 -0.75 -14.56 -9.20
N ARG A 197 -0.71 -14.80 -7.89
CA ARG A 197 -1.08 -13.81 -6.85
C ARG A 197 -0.18 -12.57 -6.87
N ARG A 198 1.00 -12.61 -7.52
CA ARG A 198 1.88 -11.44 -7.70
C ARG A 198 1.18 -10.27 -8.42
N SER A 199 0.26 -10.53 -9.35
CA SER A 199 -0.48 -9.47 -10.07
C SER A 199 -1.33 -8.60 -9.13
N ARG A 200 -1.62 -9.09 -7.92
CA ARG A 200 -2.31 -8.31 -6.87
C ARG A 200 -1.45 -7.15 -6.38
N ALA A 201 -0.13 -7.33 -6.30
CA ALA A 201 0.80 -6.25 -5.96
C ALA A 201 0.87 -5.21 -7.08
N GLU A 202 0.93 -5.65 -8.34
CA GLU A 202 0.89 -4.75 -9.52
C GLU A 202 -0.40 -3.91 -9.53
N THR A 203 -1.55 -4.56 -9.30
CA THR A 203 -2.84 -3.87 -9.18
C THR A 203 -2.84 -2.82 -8.08
N LYS A 204 -2.18 -3.10 -6.94
CA LYS A 204 -2.07 -2.16 -5.82
C LYS A 204 -1.18 -0.97 -6.19
N ILE A 205 -0.05 -1.19 -6.84
CA ILE A 205 0.81 -0.12 -7.37
C ILE A 205 0.08 0.74 -8.39
N ASP A 206 -0.71 0.15 -9.29
CA ASP A 206 -1.50 0.90 -10.26
C ASP A 206 -2.56 1.77 -9.58
N CYS A 207 -3.21 1.26 -8.53
CA CYS A 207 -4.11 2.07 -7.71
C CYS A 207 -3.37 3.24 -7.04
N MET A 208 -2.15 3.01 -6.52
CA MET A 208 -1.33 4.09 -5.96
C MET A 208 -1.02 5.17 -7.01
N LYS A 209 -0.76 4.78 -8.27
CA LYS A 209 -0.51 5.71 -9.38
C LYS A 209 -1.75 6.52 -9.78
N LEU A 210 -2.97 6.07 -9.45
CA LEU A 210 -4.19 6.88 -9.64
C LEU A 210 -4.22 8.11 -8.73
N LEU A 211 -3.58 8.04 -7.55
CA LEU A 211 -3.41 9.18 -6.64
C LEU A 211 -2.38 10.18 -7.15
N GLY A 212 -1.45 9.72 -8.00
CA GLY A 212 -0.50 10.57 -8.72
C GLY A 212 0.51 9.71 -9.49
N GLN A 213 0.69 9.97 -10.78
CA GLN A 213 1.59 9.16 -11.62
C GLN A 213 3.06 9.28 -11.23
N ARG A 214 3.46 10.41 -10.65
CA ARG A 214 4.83 10.70 -10.22
C ARG A 214 4.84 11.19 -8.78
N LEU A 215 6.00 11.06 -8.14
CA LEU A 215 6.27 11.76 -6.88
C LEU A 215 6.59 13.22 -7.20
N MET A 216 6.01 14.13 -6.43
CA MET A 216 6.14 15.58 -6.66
C MET A 216 7.27 16.17 -5.83
N ALA A 217 7.56 15.58 -4.67
CA ALA A 217 8.70 15.96 -3.84
C ALA A 217 10.03 15.72 -4.57
N ARG A 218 10.96 16.69 -4.46
CA ARG A 218 12.33 16.57 -4.99
C ARG A 218 13.32 15.98 -3.98
N ASP A 219 12.98 16.13 -2.71
CA ASP A 219 13.76 15.67 -1.57
C ASP A 219 13.30 14.26 -1.18
N PHE A 220 14.26 13.38 -0.88
CA PHE A 220 14.00 11.95 -0.74
C PHE A 220 13.09 11.65 0.46
N ASP A 221 13.34 12.25 1.62
CA ASP A 221 12.50 12.06 2.81
C ASP A 221 11.05 12.52 2.56
N ARG A 222 10.89 13.62 1.82
CA ARG A 222 9.57 14.08 1.39
C ARG A 222 8.90 13.15 0.37
N GLN A 223 9.68 12.48 -0.49
CA GLN A 223 9.17 11.44 -1.38
C GLN A 223 8.68 10.22 -0.59
N VAL A 224 9.43 9.79 0.43
CA VAL A 224 9.00 8.71 1.33
C VAL A 224 7.68 9.07 2.02
N ALA A 225 7.60 10.27 2.60
CA ALA A 225 6.38 10.75 3.22
C ALA A 225 5.22 10.89 2.22
N GLU A 226 5.48 11.20 0.95
CA GLU A 226 4.44 11.21 -0.09
C GLU A 226 3.90 9.81 -0.37
N VAL A 227 4.78 8.79 -0.42
CA VAL A 227 4.37 7.39 -0.57
C VAL A 227 3.59 6.89 0.65
N GLN A 228 4.06 7.20 1.86
CA GLN A 228 3.39 6.83 3.11
C GLN A 228 1.97 7.40 3.17
N VAL A 229 1.80 8.70 2.89
CA VAL A 229 0.47 9.33 2.79
C VAL A 229 -0.42 8.59 1.78
N ARG A 230 0.10 8.25 0.59
CA ARG A 230 -0.68 7.51 -0.42
C ARG A 230 -1.09 6.13 0.08
N ILE A 231 -0.23 5.43 0.82
CA ILE A 231 -0.53 4.13 1.41
C ILE A 231 -1.57 4.26 2.53
N ALA A 232 -1.41 5.24 3.41
CA ALA A 232 -2.39 5.57 4.43
C ALA A 232 -3.75 5.84 3.79
N ILE A 233 -3.74 6.53 2.65
CA ILE A 233 -4.93 6.75 1.85
C ILE A 233 -5.56 5.44 1.38
N MET A 234 -4.76 4.60 0.74
CA MET A 234 -5.20 3.32 0.21
C MET A 234 -5.75 2.38 1.30
N ASN A 235 -5.12 2.34 2.48
CA ASN A 235 -5.59 1.56 3.63
C ASN A 235 -6.88 2.15 4.22
N GLY A 236 -7.06 3.48 4.16
CA GLY A 236 -8.33 4.14 4.47
C GLY A 236 -9.49 3.66 3.59
N TYR A 237 -9.25 3.47 2.28
CA TYR A 237 -10.22 2.84 1.38
C TYR A 237 -10.52 1.39 1.76
N THR A 238 -9.51 0.62 2.16
CA THR A 238 -9.70 -0.77 2.63
C THR A 238 -10.64 -0.81 3.82
N ALA A 239 -10.41 0.00 4.85
CA ALA A 239 -11.23 0.01 6.06
C ALA A 239 -12.70 0.40 5.82
N LEU A 240 -12.97 1.26 4.83
CA LEU A 240 -14.34 1.71 4.50
C LEU A 240 -15.07 0.78 3.53
N GLY A 241 -14.33 -0.01 2.75
CA GLY A 241 -14.88 -0.93 1.77
C GLY A 241 -15.16 -2.34 2.26
N ILE A 242 -14.76 -2.69 3.49
CA ILE A 242 -15.09 -3.98 4.10
C ILE A 242 -16.59 -3.96 4.44
N PRO A 243 -17.43 -4.81 3.83
CA PRO A 243 -18.84 -4.90 4.20
C PRO A 243 -18.96 -5.38 5.64
N VAL A 244 -19.67 -4.62 6.48
CA VAL A 244 -20.01 -5.04 7.83
C VAL A 244 -21.18 -6.02 7.74
N THR A 245 -20.90 -7.32 7.76
CA THR A 245 -21.91 -8.36 7.89
C THR A 245 -22.48 -8.33 9.29
N LYS A 246 -23.73 -7.90 9.44
CA LYS A 246 -24.52 -8.10 10.66
C LYS A 246 -25.41 -9.32 10.46
N ALA A 247 -25.29 -10.29 11.35
CA ALA A 247 -26.29 -11.36 11.45
C ALA A 247 -27.61 -10.71 11.89
N VAL A 248 -28.63 -10.83 11.05
CA VAL A 248 -29.99 -10.43 11.41
C VAL A 248 -30.63 -11.67 12.02
N GLY A 249 -30.81 -11.63 13.34
CA GLY A 249 -31.61 -12.58 14.11
C GLY A 249 -33.01 -12.04 14.35
#